data_AF-A0A218Q389-F1
#
_entry.id   AF-A0A218Q389-F1
#
_cell.length_a   1.000
_cell.length_b   1.000
_cell.length_c   1.000
_cell.angle_alpha   90.00
_cell.angle_beta   90.00
_cell.angle_gamma   90.00
#
_symmetry.space_group_name_H-M   'P 1'
#
loop_
_entity.id
_entity.type
_entity.pdbx_description
1 polymer ?
#
loop_
_entity_poly.entity_id
_entity_poly.type
_entity_poly.pdbx_seq_one_letter_code
_entity_poly.pdbx_strand_id
1 'polypeptide(L)'
;MATTICCFRYTTFAIAERGVSHSPAVHHPDPNPFALRKFAESRADELFPPYDLPGTQLFEDMCADVIQRWDLQNQVVKSEIIRLEPLSQGFRLWLQDGSSMMARRVVLAIGGGKIQIPDWVSQITAKYPLDKLCHSHKVDYCPRDR
;
A
#
# COMPACT_ATOMS: atom_id res chain seq x y z
N MET A 1 15.18 -22.87 -0.40
CA MET A 1 15.47 -21.63 0.33
C MET A 1 14.29 -20.71 0.14
N ALA A 2 13.46 -20.50 1.16
CA ALA A 2 12.32 -19.60 1.06
C ALA A 2 12.78 -18.17 1.37
N THR A 3 12.82 -17.32 0.35
CA THR A 3 12.77 -15.86 0.55
C THR A 3 11.32 -15.55 0.87
N THR A 4 10.95 -15.41 2.13
CA THR A 4 9.61 -14.97 2.50
C THR A 4 9.46 -13.51 2.10
N ILE A 5 8.69 -13.27 1.04
CA ILE A 5 8.29 -11.93 0.61
C ILE A 5 6.96 -11.63 1.28
N CYS A 6 6.95 -10.79 2.32
CA CYS A 6 5.71 -10.21 2.81
C CYS A 6 5.19 -9.23 1.76
N CYS A 7 4.12 -9.61 1.07
CA CYS A 7 3.42 -8.72 0.14
C CYS A 7 2.37 -7.91 0.90
N PHE A 8 2.33 -6.60 0.64
CA PHE A 8 1.50 -5.63 1.35
C PHE A 8 0.12 -5.47 0.69
N ARG A 9 -0.90 -5.17 1.50
CA ARG A 9 -2.09 -4.47 1.03
C ARG A 9 -1.74 -2.98 0.89
N TYR A 10 -1.66 -2.49 -0.34
CA TYR A 10 -1.68 -1.06 -0.61
C TYR A 10 -3.13 -0.57 -0.47
N THR A 11 -3.46 0.13 0.61
CA THR A 11 -4.83 0.66 0.81
C THR A 11 -4.99 2.13 0.43
N THR A 12 -3.94 2.81 -0.02
CA THR A 12 -4.04 4.21 -0.46
C THR A 12 -2.94 4.54 -1.47
N PHE A 13 -3.30 4.70 -2.74
CA PHE A 13 -2.55 5.55 -3.66
C PHE A 13 -3.06 6.97 -3.46
N ALA A 14 -2.35 7.74 -2.64
CA ALA A 14 -2.61 9.16 -2.51
C ALA A 14 -1.89 9.89 -3.65
N ILE A 15 -2.65 10.70 -4.40
CA ILE A 15 -2.10 11.75 -5.25
C ILE A 15 -1.46 12.77 -4.31
N ALA A 16 -0.16 12.62 -4.02
CA ALA A 16 0.60 13.68 -3.38
C ALA A 16 0.86 14.75 -4.45
N GLU A 17 0.35 15.96 -4.23
CA GLU A 17 0.66 17.16 -5.02
C GLU A 17 2.14 17.58 -4.89
N ARG A 18 3.06 16.70 -5.30
CA ARG A 18 4.46 17.04 -5.60
C ARG A 18 4.76 16.46 -6.98
N GLY A 19 5.14 17.33 -7.91
CA GLY A 19 5.11 17.07 -9.34
C GLY A 19 5.63 15.70 -9.78
N VAL A 20 4.78 14.98 -10.52
CA VAL A 20 5.02 14.06 -11.66
C VAL A 20 6.10 12.97 -11.52
N SER A 21 6.86 12.87 -10.42
CA SER A 21 8.05 12.03 -10.39
C SER A 21 7.76 10.53 -10.27
N HIS A 22 6.51 10.15 -10.03
CA HIS A 22 6.06 8.76 -10.08
C HIS A 22 4.72 8.65 -10.79
N SER A 23 4.73 8.55 -12.14
CA SER A 23 3.51 8.17 -12.85
C SER A 23 3.07 6.78 -12.40
N PRO A 24 1.87 6.62 -11.81
CA PRO A 24 1.35 5.31 -11.41
C PRO A 24 1.27 4.33 -12.58
N ALA A 25 1.20 4.84 -13.82
CA ALA A 25 1.25 4.07 -15.05
C ALA A 25 2.50 3.17 -15.16
N VAL A 26 3.63 3.56 -14.55
CA VAL A 26 4.91 2.82 -14.62
C VAL A 26 5.49 2.43 -13.25
N HIS A 27 4.94 2.95 -12.15
CA HIS A 27 5.37 2.64 -10.78
C HIS A 27 4.37 1.73 -10.07
N HIS A 28 4.26 0.50 -10.57
CA HIS A 28 3.36 -0.54 -10.09
C HIS A 28 4.16 -1.83 -9.80
N PRO A 29 3.60 -2.84 -9.09
CA PRO A 29 4.37 -4.01 -8.66
C PRO A 29 4.78 -4.97 -9.79
N ASP A 30 4.18 -4.87 -10.98
CA ASP A 30 4.59 -5.71 -12.12
C ASP A 30 5.95 -5.26 -12.70
N PRO A 31 6.87 -6.20 -13.04
CA PRO A 31 8.17 -5.86 -13.63
C PRO A 31 8.09 -5.28 -15.05
N ASN A 32 7.01 -5.50 -15.80
CA ASN A 32 6.82 -4.90 -17.12
C ASN A 32 6.21 -3.49 -16.97
N PRO A 33 6.91 -2.41 -17.34
CA PRO A 33 6.44 -1.02 -17.12
C PRO A 33 5.18 -0.64 -17.90
N PHE A 34 4.70 -1.48 -18.83
CA PHE A 34 3.45 -1.26 -19.58
C PHE A 34 2.29 -2.13 -19.08
N ALA A 35 2.50 -2.91 -18.02
CA ALA A 35 1.53 -3.91 -17.56
C ALA A 35 0.20 -3.28 -17.14
N LEU A 36 0.22 -2.16 -16.42
CA LEU A 36 -1.02 -1.49 -15.99
C LEU A 36 -1.84 -1.00 -17.19
N ARG A 37 -1.19 -0.35 -18.18
CA ARG A 37 -1.88 0.13 -19.37
C ARG A 37 -2.49 -1.02 -20.17
N LYS A 38 -1.75 -2.12 -20.31
CA LYS A 38 -2.22 -3.33 -20.98
C LYS A 38 -3.40 -3.96 -20.23
N PHE A 39 -3.31 -4.03 -18.90
CA PHE A 39 -4.39 -4.55 -18.05
C PHE A 39 -5.68 -3.71 -18.18
N ALA A 40 -5.52 -2.39 -18.30
CA ALA A 40 -6.62 -1.44 -18.41
C ALA A 40 -7.18 -1.26 -19.84
N GLU A 41 -6.70 -1.99 -20.85
CA GLU A 41 -7.12 -1.80 -22.26
C GLU A 41 -8.64 -1.88 -22.47
N SER A 42 -9.33 -2.70 -21.68
CA SER A 42 -10.80 -2.86 -21.72
C SER A 42 -11.56 -1.98 -20.71
N ARG A 43 -10.83 -1.19 -19.91
CA ARG A 43 -11.32 -0.36 -18.79
C ARG A 43 -10.71 1.05 -18.85
N ALA A 44 -10.58 1.59 -20.06
CA ALA A 44 -9.89 2.85 -20.30
C ALA A 44 -10.59 4.06 -19.65
N ASP A 45 -11.89 3.93 -19.38
CA ASP A 45 -12.72 4.89 -18.64
C ASP A 45 -12.34 5.00 -17.15
N GLU A 46 -11.63 4.01 -16.59
CA GLU A 46 -11.09 4.03 -15.24
C GLU A 46 -9.67 4.64 -15.16
N LEU A 47 -9.18 5.20 -16.28
CA LEU A 47 -7.92 5.95 -16.36
C LEU A 47 -8.21 7.45 -16.46
N PHE A 48 -7.65 8.21 -15.52
CA PHE A 48 -7.91 9.64 -15.40
C PHE A 48 -6.77 10.50 -15.97
N PRO A 49 -7.09 11.60 -16.68
CA PRO A 49 -6.09 12.53 -17.19
C PRO A 49 -5.33 13.25 -16.06
N PRO A 50 -4.14 13.82 -16.31
CA PRO A 50 -3.47 13.91 -17.61
C PRO A 50 -2.47 12.77 -17.91
N TYR A 51 -2.32 11.79 -17.01
CA TYR A 51 -1.26 10.77 -17.09
C TYR A 51 -1.78 9.33 -17.07
N ASP A 52 -3.02 9.12 -17.48
CA ASP A 52 -3.71 7.82 -17.40
C ASP A 52 -3.60 7.22 -15.99
N LEU A 53 -3.95 8.03 -14.98
CA LEU A 53 -3.91 7.63 -13.57
C LEU A 53 -4.99 6.57 -13.34
N PRO A 54 -4.65 5.38 -12.82
CA PRO A 54 -5.67 4.37 -12.54
C PRO A 54 -6.53 4.81 -11.36
N GLY A 55 -7.84 4.56 -11.46
CA GLY A 55 -8.71 4.53 -10.30
C GLY A 55 -8.24 3.50 -9.27
N THR A 56 -8.63 3.69 -8.00
CA THR A 56 -8.26 2.78 -6.91
C THR A 56 -8.65 1.33 -7.22
N GLN A 57 -9.87 1.09 -7.72
CA GLN A 57 -10.35 -0.25 -8.02
C GLN A 57 -9.54 -0.93 -9.15
N LEU A 58 -9.31 -0.22 -10.26
CA LEU A 58 -8.48 -0.71 -11.36
C LEU A 58 -7.07 -1.11 -10.88
N PHE A 59 -6.47 -0.29 -10.02
CA PHE A 59 -5.15 -0.59 -9.46
C PHE A 59 -5.17 -1.80 -8.51
N GLU A 60 -6.18 -1.91 -7.65
CA GLU A 60 -6.38 -3.07 -6.76
C GLU A 60 -6.54 -4.37 -7.56
N ASP A 61 -7.34 -4.35 -8.63
CA ASP A 61 -7.57 -5.50 -9.50
C ASP A 61 -6.28 -5.90 -10.23
N MET A 62 -5.49 -4.92 -10.70
CA MET A 62 -4.18 -5.16 -11.30
C MET A 62 -3.22 -5.84 -10.31
N CYS A 63 -3.22 -5.41 -9.04
CA CYS A 63 -2.41 -6.06 -8.01
C CYS A 63 -2.84 -7.51 -7.76
N ALA A 64 -4.15 -7.78 -7.75
CA ALA A 64 -4.67 -9.14 -7.60
C ALA A 64 -4.24 -10.03 -8.78
N ASP A 65 -4.30 -9.50 -10.00
CA ASP A 65 -3.82 -10.17 -11.21
C ASP A 65 -2.31 -10.46 -11.14
N VAL A 66 -1.48 -9.52 -10.69
CA VAL A 66 -0.04 -9.75 -10.46
C VAL A 66 0.16 -10.89 -9.46
N ILE A 67 -0.53 -10.88 -8.31
CA ILE A 67 -0.41 -11.94 -7.30
C ILE A 67 -0.77 -13.31 -7.90
N GLN A 68 -1.81 -13.37 -8.72
CA GLN A 68 -2.25 -14.60 -9.38
C GLN A 68 -1.26 -15.08 -10.45
N ARG A 69 -0.85 -14.20 -11.37
CA ARG A 69 0.06 -14.55 -12.49
C ARG A 69 1.42 -15.07 -12.03
N TRP A 70 1.88 -14.59 -10.88
CA TRP A 70 3.17 -14.96 -10.31
C TRP A 70 3.06 -16.02 -9.20
N ASP A 71 1.87 -16.61 -8.98
CA ASP A 71 1.60 -17.65 -7.96
C ASP A 71 2.09 -17.26 -6.55
N LEU A 72 1.90 -15.99 -6.17
CA LEU A 72 2.39 -15.44 -4.92
C LEU A 72 1.44 -15.71 -3.74
N GLN A 73 0.25 -16.25 -4.01
CA GLN A 73 -0.83 -16.43 -3.04
C GLN A 73 -0.38 -17.26 -1.83
N ASN A 74 0.38 -18.32 -2.08
CA ASN A 74 0.90 -19.21 -1.03
C ASN A 74 2.22 -18.74 -0.41
N GLN A 75 2.82 -17.65 -0.92
CA GLN A 75 4.06 -17.07 -0.41
C GLN A 75 3.81 -16.01 0.67
N VAL A 76 2.55 -15.58 0.85
CA VAL A 76 2.16 -14.56 1.82
C VAL A 76 1.60 -15.22 3.07
N VAL A 77 2.27 -14.97 4.20
CA VAL A 77 1.78 -15.36 5.52
C VAL A 77 1.04 -14.17 6.12
N LYS A 78 -0.28 -14.32 6.33
CA LYS A 78 -1.09 -13.31 7.01
C LYS A 78 -0.81 -13.37 8.51
N SER A 79 0.16 -12.58 8.97
CA SER A 79 0.49 -12.43 10.38
C SER A 79 1.00 -11.02 10.68
N GLU A 80 0.86 -10.60 11.93
CA GLU A 80 1.54 -9.42 12.46
C GLU A 80 2.87 -9.82 13.11
N ILE A 81 3.95 -9.13 12.74
CA ILE A 81 5.28 -9.29 13.35
C ILE A 81 5.42 -8.22 14.43
N ILE A 82 5.55 -8.64 15.68
CA ILE A 82 5.60 -7.74 16.84
C ILE A 82 7.04 -7.44 17.30
N ARG A 83 8.00 -8.29 16.93
CA ARG A 83 9.41 -8.09 17.29
C ARG A 83 10.35 -8.75 16.29
N LEU A 84 11.41 -8.02 15.96
CA LEU A 84 12.56 -8.51 15.20
C LEU A 84 13.76 -8.65 16.15
N GLU A 85 14.33 -9.83 16.22
CA GLU A 85 15.48 -10.17 17.06
C GLU A 85 16.65 -10.59 16.17
N PRO A 86 17.78 -9.85 16.16
CA PRO A 86 18.96 -10.26 15.41
C PRO A 86 19.62 -11.47 16.07
N LEU A 87 20.09 -12.40 15.25
CA LEU A 87 20.83 -13.60 15.65
C LEU A 87 22.24 -13.57 15.07
N SER A 88 23.10 -14.50 15.49
CA SER A 88 24.45 -14.64 14.91
C SER A 88 24.42 -14.87 13.39
N GLN A 89 23.38 -15.52 12.88
CA GLN A 89 23.13 -15.67 11.44
C GLN A 89 21.64 -15.42 11.11
N GLY A 90 21.30 -14.15 10.87
CA GLY A 90 19.98 -13.73 10.41
C GLY A 90 19.12 -13.15 11.52
N PHE A 91 17.81 -13.37 11.45
CA PHE A 91 16.81 -12.76 12.30
C PHE A 91 15.76 -13.78 12.74
N ARG A 92 15.27 -13.62 13.96
CA ARG A 92 14.02 -14.21 14.44
C ARG A 92 12.92 -13.16 14.41
N LEU A 93 11.80 -13.53 13.83
CA LEU A 93 10.58 -12.74 13.73
C LEU A 93 9.59 -13.33 14.73
N TRP A 94 9.15 -12.53 15.69
CA TRP A 94 8.12 -12.93 16.65
C TRP A 94 6.76 -12.48 16.15
N LEU A 95 5.82 -13.42 16.07
CA LEU A 95 4.47 -13.20 15.59
C LEU A 95 3.55 -12.88 16.78
N GLN A 96 2.45 -12.18 16.51
CA GLN A 96 1.48 -11.79 17.53
C GLN A 96 0.84 -12.98 18.28
N ASP A 97 0.73 -14.13 17.62
CA ASP A 97 0.22 -15.38 18.22
C ASP A 97 1.24 -16.07 19.17
N GLY A 98 2.41 -15.47 19.38
CA GLY A 98 3.48 -15.99 20.21
C GLY A 98 4.42 -16.95 19.49
N SER A 99 4.11 -17.33 18.24
CA SER A 99 5.00 -18.14 17.41
C SER A 99 6.18 -17.32 16.88
N SER A 100 7.15 -17.99 16.24
CA SER A 100 8.28 -17.30 15.62
C SER A 100 8.74 -17.95 14.32
N MET A 101 9.34 -17.13 13.45
CA MET A 101 9.94 -17.54 12.18
C MET A 101 11.40 -17.10 12.10
N MET A 102 12.20 -17.79 11.28
CA MET A 102 13.60 -17.42 11.05
C MET A 102 13.82 -16.98 9.61
N ALA A 103 14.59 -15.93 9.41
CA ALA A 103 14.99 -15.44 8.10
C ALA A 103 16.46 -15.01 8.09
N ARG A 104 17.17 -15.29 6.98
CA ARG A 104 18.56 -14.83 6.81
C ARG A 104 18.64 -13.32 6.56
N ARG A 105 17.64 -12.76 5.89
CA ARG A 105 17.52 -11.35 5.51
C ARG A 105 16.07 -10.93 5.69
N VAL A 106 15.87 -9.69 6.14
CA VAL A 106 14.55 -9.09 6.32
C VAL A 106 14.52 -7.78 5.55
N VAL A 107 13.51 -7.62 4.70
CA VAL A 107 13.19 -6.33 4.07
C VAL A 107 11.97 -5.77 4.79
N LEU A 108 12.12 -4.57 5.35
CA LEU A 108 11.03 -3.85 6.00
C LEU A 108 10.38 -2.93 4.97
N ALA A 109 9.13 -3.21 4.61
CA ALA A 109 8.31 -2.36 3.75
C ALA A 109 7.00 -1.97 4.46
N ILE A 110 7.11 -1.70 5.77
CA ILE A 110 6.00 -1.27 6.62
C ILE A 110 5.45 0.10 6.16
N GLY A 111 4.46 0.07 5.29
CA GLY A 111 3.69 1.26 4.93
C GLY A 111 2.86 1.77 6.12
N GLY A 112 2.66 3.09 6.20
CA GLY A 112 1.85 3.71 7.25
C GLY A 112 2.67 4.17 8.46
N GLY A 113 2.70 5.49 8.66
CA GLY A 113 3.19 6.08 9.90
C GLY A 113 2.12 6.01 10.98
N LYS A 114 2.51 6.21 12.25
CA LYS A 114 1.53 6.50 13.30
C LYS A 114 0.79 7.78 12.92
N ILE A 115 -0.54 7.76 13.02
CA ILE A 115 -1.37 8.95 12.94
C ILE A 115 -0.76 10.03 13.85
N GLN A 116 -0.33 11.13 13.23
CA GLN A 116 0.19 12.29 13.94
C GLN A 116 -0.95 13.29 14.07
N ILE A 117 -1.49 13.44 15.26
CA ILE A 117 -2.47 14.48 15.59
C ILE A 117 -1.72 15.55 16.37
N PRO A 118 -1.51 16.75 15.80
CA PRO A 118 -0.92 17.85 16.55
C PRO A 118 -1.75 18.22 17.78
N ASP A 119 -1.11 18.56 18.89
CA ASP A 119 -1.79 18.89 20.15
C ASP A 119 -2.82 20.02 19.98
N TRP A 120 -2.55 20.99 19.11
CA TRP A 120 -3.46 22.11 18.84
C TRP A 120 -4.84 21.67 18.34
N VAL A 121 -4.97 20.49 17.73
CA VAL A 121 -6.26 19.97 17.24
C VAL A 121 -7.24 19.77 18.40
N SER A 122 -6.74 19.35 19.57
CA SER A 122 -7.54 19.23 20.80
C SER A 122 -7.91 20.57 21.43
N GLN A 123 -7.27 21.66 21.01
CA GLN A 123 -7.44 23.01 21.55
C GLN A 123 -8.43 23.85 20.72
N ILE A 124 -8.99 23.29 19.65
CA ILE A 124 -10.00 23.97 18.83
C ILE A 124 -11.29 24.09 19.66
N THR A 125 -11.57 25.28 20.17
CA THR A 125 -12.74 25.59 21.00
C THR A 125 -13.99 25.95 20.19
N ALA A 126 -13.79 26.45 18.96
CA ALA A 126 -14.89 26.76 18.06
C ALA A 126 -15.58 25.48 17.58
N LYS A 127 -16.92 25.47 17.53
CA LYS A 127 -17.65 24.40 16.84
C LYS A 127 -17.31 24.45 15.36
N TYR A 128 -16.70 23.40 14.85
CA TYR A 128 -16.50 23.18 13.42
C TYR A 128 -17.35 21.98 12.95
N PRO A 129 -17.77 21.94 11.68
CA PRO A 129 -18.42 20.76 11.12
C PRO A 129 -17.46 19.57 11.12
N LEU A 130 -17.88 18.43 11.68
CA LEU A 130 -17.02 17.24 11.84
C LEU A 130 -16.54 16.66 10.51
N ASP A 131 -17.25 16.92 9.41
CA ASP A 131 -16.90 16.52 8.05
C ASP A 131 -15.82 17.40 7.40
N LYS A 132 -15.52 18.57 7.99
CA LYS A 132 -14.56 19.54 7.43
C LYS A 132 -13.15 19.42 8.00
N LEU A 133 -12.98 18.71 9.10
CA LEU A 133 -11.69 18.41 9.69
C LEU A 133 -11.54 16.89 9.86
N CYS A 134 -10.81 16.26 8.94
CA CYS A 134 -10.48 14.85 9.04
C CYS A 134 -8.99 14.62 8.78
N HIS A 135 -8.46 13.53 9.32
CA HIS A 135 -7.12 13.10 8.98
C HIS A 135 -7.09 12.65 7.52
N SER A 136 -6.00 12.90 6.81
CA SER A 136 -5.76 12.40 5.43
C SER A 136 -6.02 10.90 5.24
N HIS A 137 -5.88 10.06 6.27
CA HIS A 137 -6.24 8.62 6.20
C HIS A 137 -7.74 8.37 5.99
N LYS A 138 -8.59 9.37 6.26
CA LYS A 138 -10.05 9.34 6.06
C LYS A 138 -10.46 10.02 4.76
N VAL A 139 -9.52 10.63 4.03
CA VAL A 139 -9.77 11.29 2.76
C VAL A 139 -9.52 10.28 1.65
N ASP A 140 -10.55 9.99 0.86
CA ASP A 140 -10.38 9.27 -0.39
C ASP A 140 -10.05 10.30 -1.48
N TYR A 141 -8.80 10.30 -1.94
CA TYR A 141 -8.33 11.25 -2.95
C TYR A 141 -8.70 10.82 -4.37
N CYS A 142 -9.25 9.61 -4.55
CA CYS A 142 -9.74 9.11 -5.82
C CYS A 142 -11.28 9.06 -5.78
N PRO A 143 -12.00 9.85 -6.61
CA PRO A 143 -13.46 9.78 -6.66
C PRO A 143 -13.90 8.39 -7.10
N ARG A 144 -14.74 7.72 -6.30
CA ARG A 144 -15.33 6.42 -6.67
C ARG A 144 -16.54 6.54 -7.60
N ASP A 145 -17.12 7.74 -7.69
CA ASP A 145 -18.33 7.98 -8.44
C ASP A 145 -18.16 9.26 -9.29
N ARG A 146 -17.94 9.08 -10.59
CA ARG A 146 -18.44 9.96 -11.65
C ARG A 146 -18.53 9.22 -12.97
#